data_AF-A0A131Y6L1-F1
#
_entry.id   AF-A0A131Y6L1-F1
#
_cell.length_a   1.000
_cell.length_b   1.000
_cell.length_c   1.000
_cell.angle_alpha   90.00
_cell.angle_beta   90.00
_cell.angle_gamma   90.00
#
_symmetry.space_group_name_H-M   'P 1'
#
loop_
_entity.id
_entity.type
_entity.pdbx_description
1 polymer ?
#
loop_
_entity_poly.entity_id
_entity_poly.type
_entity_poly.pdbx_seq_one_letter_code
_entity_poly.pdbx_strand_id
1 'polypeptide(L)'
;FLLPFYRILSTRKVWWGLGFFSVRLLPQDLAGDLDRRRVLLHFVSSAKPMAACKVTLAVNDVQFADVPLKVVNVSGHVKAGINSISISGSGIPRDLCVGVLVVDRTEDLKLVARLSDDGQGIHDVSAAKALSALMDDKENRDAIVDCATVSLNCPLKRARLVVPCRGADCRHVQCFDALAYLRLNEATVRPLWRCPVCDKDVDV
;
A
#
# COMPACT_ATOMS: atom_id res chain seq x y z
N PHE A 1 7.16 3.24 2.18
CA PHE A 1 5.83 3.69 1.70
C PHE A 1 5.70 5.15 1.25
N LEU A 2 6.07 6.18 2.03
CA LEU A 2 5.71 7.56 1.63
C LEU A 2 6.52 8.09 0.45
N LEU A 3 7.83 7.87 0.41
CA LEU A 3 8.66 8.12 -0.77
C LEU A 3 8.93 6.77 -1.45
N PRO A 4 8.97 6.68 -2.80
CA PRO A 4 8.87 7.75 -3.80
C PRO A 4 7.46 8.27 -4.13
N PHE A 5 6.42 7.67 -3.57
CA PHE A 5 5.03 7.79 -4.00
C PHE A 5 4.37 9.15 -3.70
N TYR A 6 4.83 9.81 -2.64
CA TYR A 6 4.25 11.04 -2.12
C TYR A 6 5.33 12.05 -1.77
N ARG A 7 5.06 13.31 -2.07
CA ARG A 7 5.79 14.44 -1.51
C ARG A 7 5.06 14.91 -0.26
N ILE A 8 5.74 14.85 0.89
CA ILE A 8 5.18 15.36 2.15
C ILE A 8 5.14 16.88 2.11
N LEU A 9 3.96 17.44 2.35
CA LEU A 9 3.74 18.89 2.45
C LEU A 9 3.70 19.34 3.91
N SER A 10 3.04 18.54 4.76
CA SER A 10 2.91 18.81 6.18
C SER A 10 2.80 17.52 6.98
N THR A 11 3.30 17.53 8.21
CA THR A 11 3.24 16.42 9.15
C THR A 11 2.77 16.93 10.50
N ARG A 12 1.76 16.27 11.06
CA ARG A 12 1.27 16.52 12.41
C ARG A 12 1.38 15.22 13.18
N LYS A 13 2.30 15.15 14.14
CA LYS A 13 2.43 14.00 15.02
C LYS A 13 1.51 14.18 16.21
N VAL A 14 0.72 13.17 16.51
CA VAL A 14 -0.14 13.17 17.68
C VAL A 14 0.19 11.95 18.52
N TRP A 15 0.49 12.20 19.80
CA TRP A 15 0.72 11.15 20.77
C TRP A 15 -0.60 10.47 21.11
N TRP A 16 -0.59 9.14 21.08
CA TRP A 16 -1.73 8.35 21.51
C TRP A 16 -1.80 8.33 23.03
N GLY A 17 -2.98 8.64 23.59
CA GLY A 17 -3.18 8.61 25.04
C GLY A 17 -4.64 8.40 25.49
N LEU A 18 -5.63 8.75 24.66
CA LEU A 18 -7.05 8.75 25.08
C LEU A 18 -8.01 7.98 24.15
N GLY A 19 -7.54 7.21 23.17
CA GLY A 19 -8.47 6.56 22.23
C GLY A 19 -8.93 7.47 21.08
N PHE A 20 -8.61 8.77 21.13
CA PHE A 20 -8.95 9.74 20.10
C PHE A 20 -8.00 10.93 20.13
N PHE A 21 -7.99 11.69 19.03
CA PHE A 21 -7.35 12.97 18.92
C PHE A 21 -8.08 13.87 17.93
N SER A 22 -7.80 15.16 17.98
CA SER A 22 -8.29 16.12 17.00
C SER A 22 -7.13 16.76 16.25
N VAL A 23 -7.32 16.97 14.95
CA VAL A 23 -6.32 17.61 14.09
C VAL A 23 -6.97 18.74 13.30
N ARG A 24 -6.37 19.93 13.32
CA ARG A 24 -6.81 21.05 12.49
C ARG A 24 -6.12 21.00 11.14
N LEU A 25 -6.90 20.93 10.06
CA LEU A 25 -6.41 21.09 8.69
C LEU A 25 -6.78 22.48 8.18
N LEU A 26 -5.81 23.20 7.61
CA LEU A 26 -6.05 24.50 7.01
C LEU A 26 -6.64 24.34 5.61
N PRO A 27 -7.40 25.32 5.08
CA PRO A 27 -7.86 25.28 3.69
C PRO A 27 -6.73 25.01 2.68
N GLN A 28 -5.55 25.61 2.89
CA GLN A 28 -4.35 25.36 2.07
C GLN A 28 -3.82 23.93 2.13
N ASP A 29 -4.06 23.21 3.23
CA ASP A 29 -3.65 21.81 3.36
C ASP A 29 -4.46 20.93 2.38
N LEU A 30 -5.70 21.33 2.09
CA LEU A 30 -6.59 20.64 1.16
C LEU A 30 -6.64 21.29 -0.24
N ALA A 31 -6.19 22.55 -0.37
CA ALA A 31 -6.13 23.26 -1.64
C ALA A 31 -5.03 22.69 -2.55
N GLY A 32 -5.34 22.56 -3.83
CA GLY A 32 -4.43 22.05 -4.84
C GLY A 32 -5.14 21.14 -5.82
N ASP A 33 -4.36 20.34 -6.54
CA ASP A 33 -4.87 19.29 -7.42
C ASP A 33 -5.53 18.20 -6.56
N LEU A 34 -6.86 18.16 -6.57
CA LEU A 34 -7.66 17.20 -5.81
C LEU A 34 -7.40 15.74 -6.24
N ASP A 35 -6.95 15.52 -7.47
CA ASP A 35 -6.59 14.18 -7.95
C ASP A 35 -5.27 13.70 -7.36
N ARG A 36 -4.45 14.61 -6.80
CA ARG A 36 -3.14 14.30 -6.22
C ARG A 36 -3.04 14.55 -4.72
N ARG A 37 -3.80 15.50 -4.19
CA ARG A 37 -3.75 15.88 -2.78
C ARG A 37 -4.32 14.75 -1.93
N ARG A 38 -3.57 14.31 -0.92
CA ARG A 38 -4.00 13.27 0.01
C ARG A 38 -3.74 13.66 1.47
N VAL A 39 -4.62 13.16 2.33
CA VAL A 39 -4.43 13.13 3.78
C VAL A 39 -4.29 11.68 4.20
N LEU A 40 -3.13 11.32 4.72
CA LEU A 40 -2.78 9.97 5.13
C LEU A 40 -2.63 9.89 6.65
N LEU A 41 -3.09 8.79 7.25
CA LEU A 41 -2.74 8.41 8.60
C LEU A 41 -1.60 7.39 8.55
N HIS A 42 -0.53 7.68 9.26
CA HIS A 42 0.64 6.81 9.37
C HIS A 42 0.77 6.33 10.82
N PHE A 43 0.49 5.05 11.02
CA PHE A 43 0.55 4.38 12.31
C PHE A 43 1.96 3.83 12.51
N VAL A 44 2.58 4.16 13.65
CA VAL A 44 3.95 3.77 13.97
C VAL A 44 3.97 3.24 15.41
N SER A 45 4.50 2.05 15.65
CA SER A 45 4.79 1.53 16.99
C SER A 45 6.11 0.76 16.94
N SER A 46 6.81 0.74 18.07
CA SER A 46 8.01 -0.07 18.27
C SER A 46 7.67 -1.55 18.49
N ALA A 47 6.43 -1.87 18.88
CA ALA A 47 5.96 -3.24 19.07
C ALA A 47 5.68 -3.91 17.70
N LYS A 48 6.61 -4.77 17.25
CA LYS A 48 6.40 -5.65 16.09
C LYS A 48 5.95 -7.05 16.54
N PRO A 49 5.04 -7.73 15.79
CA PRO A 49 4.45 -7.31 14.52
C PRO A 49 3.08 -6.62 14.67
N MET A 50 2.91 -5.43 14.09
CA MET A 50 1.62 -4.73 14.01
C MET A 50 0.70 -5.26 12.90
N ALA A 51 1.22 -6.08 11.98
CA ALA A 51 0.52 -6.48 10.76
C ALA A 51 -0.77 -7.27 11.00
N ALA A 52 -0.87 -7.99 12.12
CA ALA A 52 -2.06 -8.74 12.50
C ALA A 52 -3.11 -7.88 13.25
N CYS A 53 -2.72 -6.70 13.75
CA CYS A 53 -3.61 -5.84 14.50
C CYS A 53 -4.53 -5.07 13.53
N LYS A 54 -5.83 -5.35 13.64
CA LYS A 54 -6.89 -4.61 12.97
C LYS A 54 -7.65 -3.79 14.00
N VAL A 55 -7.97 -2.56 13.63
CA VAL A 55 -8.66 -1.60 14.50
C VAL A 55 -9.93 -1.09 13.85
N THR A 56 -10.80 -0.55 14.69
CA THR A 56 -11.86 0.34 14.27
C THR A 56 -11.31 1.75 14.23
N LEU A 57 -11.35 2.38 13.06
CA LEU A 57 -10.94 3.76 12.85
C LEU A 57 -12.20 4.60 12.61
N ALA A 58 -12.42 5.65 13.38
CA ALA A 58 -13.41 6.68 13.05
C ALA A 58 -12.71 7.96 12.62
N VAL A 59 -13.20 8.56 11.54
CA VAL A 59 -12.75 9.86 11.02
C VAL A 59 -13.99 10.71 10.84
N ASN A 60 -14.10 11.74 11.68
CA ASN A 60 -15.31 12.54 11.83
C ASN A 60 -16.54 11.64 12.08
N ASP A 61 -17.55 11.73 11.23
CA ASP A 61 -18.83 11.04 11.39
C ASP A 61 -18.87 9.65 10.72
N VAL A 62 -17.73 9.17 10.21
CA VAL A 62 -17.63 7.89 9.49
C VAL A 62 -16.71 6.93 10.22
N GLN A 63 -17.12 5.66 10.30
CA GLN A 63 -16.39 4.59 10.97
C GLN A 63 -16.04 3.45 10.01
N PHE A 64 -14.83 2.92 10.17
CA PHE A 64 -14.29 1.83 9.38
C PHE A 64 -13.84 0.71 10.33
N ALA A 65 -14.43 -0.46 10.20
CA ALA A 65 -13.94 -1.67 10.86
C ALA A 65 -12.78 -2.29 10.07
N ASP A 66 -12.03 -3.16 10.74
CA ASP A 66 -10.96 -3.98 10.15
C ASP A 66 -9.86 -3.19 9.45
N VAL A 67 -9.53 -2.00 9.94
CA VAL A 67 -8.47 -1.16 9.39
C VAL A 67 -7.11 -1.67 9.87
N PRO A 68 -6.18 -2.01 8.96
CA PRO A 68 -4.85 -2.42 9.37
C PRO A 68 -4.07 -1.22 9.93
N LEU A 69 -3.21 -1.45 10.93
CA LEU A 69 -2.27 -0.45 11.43
C LEU A 69 -1.09 -0.23 10.47
N LYS A 70 -1.39 0.14 9.22
CA LYS A 70 -0.47 0.54 8.14
C LYS A 70 -0.79 1.97 7.70
N VAL A 71 -0.16 2.50 6.65
CA VAL A 71 -0.56 3.80 6.09
C VAL A 71 -1.96 3.72 5.46
N VAL A 72 -2.84 4.64 5.82
CA VAL A 72 -4.25 4.66 5.38
C VAL A 72 -4.61 6.02 4.79
N ASN A 73 -5.29 6.03 3.65
CA ASN A 73 -5.79 7.25 3.01
C ASN A 73 -7.16 7.65 3.57
N VAL A 74 -7.28 8.85 4.14
CA VAL A 74 -8.52 9.38 4.73
C VAL A 74 -9.03 10.64 4.02
N SER A 75 -8.49 10.95 2.84
CA SER A 75 -8.76 12.22 2.12
C SER A 75 -10.25 12.52 1.93
N GLY A 76 -11.06 11.49 1.63
CA GLY A 76 -12.51 11.64 1.42
C GLY A 76 -13.34 11.84 2.70
N HIS A 77 -12.70 11.78 3.87
CA HIS A 77 -13.38 11.79 5.19
C HIS A 77 -12.94 12.95 6.07
N VAL A 78 -12.09 13.85 5.56
CA VAL A 78 -11.59 15.02 6.29
C VAL A 78 -12.06 16.32 5.65
N LYS A 79 -12.08 17.40 6.43
CA LYS A 79 -12.51 18.74 6.02
C LYS A 79 -11.54 19.82 6.48
N ALA A 80 -11.62 20.99 5.87
CA ALA A 80 -10.94 22.18 6.39
C ALA A 80 -11.54 22.53 7.76
N GLY A 81 -10.70 22.73 8.76
CA GLY A 81 -11.11 22.90 10.16
C GLY A 81 -10.66 21.75 11.05
N ILE A 82 -11.38 21.54 12.15
CA ILE A 82 -11.07 20.50 13.14
C ILE A 82 -11.66 19.17 12.67
N ASN A 83 -10.82 18.14 12.64
CA ASN A 83 -11.20 16.76 12.34
C ASN A 83 -10.97 15.90 13.58
N SER A 84 -11.98 15.11 13.95
CA SER A 84 -11.88 14.16 15.05
C SER A 84 -11.49 12.80 14.52
N ILE A 85 -10.50 12.17 15.14
CA ILE A 85 -10.01 10.85 14.74
C ILE A 85 -9.95 9.98 15.99
N SER A 86 -10.62 8.84 15.97
CA SER A 86 -10.58 7.86 17.06
C SER A 86 -10.20 6.48 16.57
N ILE A 87 -9.50 5.73 17.44
CA ILE A 87 -9.06 4.38 17.16
C ILE A 87 -9.46 3.52 18.34
N SER A 88 -10.19 2.44 18.07
CA SER A 88 -10.63 1.50 19.10
C SER A 88 -10.43 0.07 18.63
N GLY A 89 -10.22 -0.84 19.57
CA GLY A 89 -9.95 -2.24 19.27
C GLY A 89 -9.06 -2.90 20.33
N SER A 90 -8.99 -4.23 20.26
CA SER A 90 -8.12 -5.03 21.11
C SER A 90 -6.71 -5.11 20.53
N GLY A 91 -5.69 -5.10 21.40
CA GLY A 91 -4.29 -5.31 20.97
C GLY A 91 -3.61 -4.09 20.36
N ILE A 92 -4.18 -2.89 20.54
CA ILE A 92 -3.53 -1.64 20.14
C ILE A 92 -2.25 -1.44 20.98
N PRO A 93 -1.07 -1.27 20.36
CA PRO A 93 0.17 -1.02 21.09
C PRO A 93 0.07 0.24 21.96
N ARG A 94 0.58 0.18 23.20
CA ARG A 94 0.57 1.33 24.13
C ARG A 94 1.39 2.52 23.64
N ASP A 95 2.41 2.24 22.85
CA ASP A 95 3.34 3.22 22.27
C ASP A 95 2.95 3.65 20.84
N LEU A 96 1.75 3.27 20.38
CA LEU A 96 1.26 3.65 19.07
C LEU A 96 1.34 5.18 18.89
N CYS A 97 1.95 5.61 17.82
CA CYS A 97 1.99 7.01 17.40
C CYS A 97 1.25 7.13 16.08
N VAL A 98 0.45 8.19 15.94
CA VAL A 98 -0.28 8.46 14.69
C VAL A 98 0.22 9.78 14.10
N GLY A 99 0.79 9.68 12.90
CA GLY A 99 1.12 10.84 12.08
C GLY A 99 0.00 11.15 11.11
N VAL A 100 -0.50 12.39 11.11
CA VAL A 100 -1.37 12.92 10.05
C VAL A 100 -0.48 13.61 9.02
N LEU A 101 -0.50 13.11 7.80
CA LEU A 101 0.36 13.55 6.72
C LEU A 101 -0.48 14.18 5.61
N VAL A 102 -0.16 15.41 5.25
CA VAL A 102 -0.71 16.07 4.07
C VAL A 102 0.34 15.92 2.98
N VAL A 103 -0.03 15.31 1.86
CA VAL A 103 0.91 14.94 0.81
C VAL A 103 0.35 15.21 -0.58
N ASP A 104 1.26 15.39 -1.55
CA ASP A 104 0.91 15.32 -2.98
C ASP A 104 1.40 13.99 -3.54
N ARG A 105 0.52 13.28 -4.27
CA ARG A 105 0.91 12.11 -5.06
C ARG A 105 1.93 12.51 -6.13
N THR A 106 3.01 11.76 -6.22
CA THR A 106 3.98 11.88 -7.31
C THR A 106 3.28 11.55 -8.63
N GLU A 107 3.60 12.31 -9.68
CA GLU A 107 3.11 12.00 -11.03
C GLU A 107 3.55 10.62 -11.47
N ASP A 108 2.65 9.89 -12.13
CA ASP A 108 2.87 8.51 -12.55
C ASP A 108 4.19 8.34 -13.31
N LEU A 109 4.52 9.22 -14.27
CA LEU A 109 5.77 9.12 -15.06
C LEU A 109 7.02 9.22 -14.19
N LYS A 110 7.05 10.17 -13.24
CA LYS A 110 8.17 10.34 -12.31
C LYS A 110 8.27 9.17 -11.34
N LEU A 111 7.13 8.62 -10.95
CA LEU A 111 7.08 7.45 -10.10
C LEU A 111 7.63 6.22 -10.83
N VAL A 112 7.25 6.00 -12.08
CA VAL A 112 7.76 4.91 -12.92
C VAL A 112 9.28 5.01 -13.07
N ALA A 113 9.81 6.19 -13.39
CA ALA A 113 11.26 6.39 -13.48
C ALA A 113 11.98 5.96 -12.19
N ARG A 114 11.44 6.33 -11.02
CA ARG A 114 12.01 5.95 -9.71
C ARG A 114 11.89 4.46 -9.41
N LEU A 115 10.80 3.81 -9.81
CA LEU A 115 10.61 2.36 -9.67
C LEU A 115 11.54 1.57 -10.61
N SER A 116 11.89 2.14 -11.76
CA SER A 116 12.80 1.52 -12.73
C SER A 116 14.27 1.61 -12.31
N ASP A 117 14.66 2.67 -11.59
CA ASP A 117 16.05 2.93 -11.18
C ASP A 117 16.51 2.13 -9.95
N ASP A 118 15.62 1.48 -9.20
CA ASP A 118 15.98 0.66 -8.04
C ASP A 118 16.75 -0.63 -8.43
N GLY A 119 17.07 -0.81 -9.72
CA GLY A 119 18.08 -1.76 -10.21
C GLY A 119 17.72 -3.24 -10.07
N GLN A 120 16.64 -3.55 -9.34
CA GLN A 120 16.02 -4.86 -9.26
C GLN A 120 14.95 -4.99 -10.34
N GLY A 121 15.35 -4.83 -11.60
CA GLY A 121 14.54 -5.31 -12.71
C GLY A 121 14.14 -6.78 -12.48
N ILE A 122 13.26 -7.31 -13.32
CA ILE A 122 13.04 -8.75 -13.43
C ILE A 122 14.34 -9.35 -13.99
N HIS A 123 15.41 -9.40 -13.18
CA HIS A 123 16.63 -10.11 -13.51
C HIS A 123 16.25 -11.58 -13.67
N ASP A 124 16.89 -12.24 -14.63
CA ASP A 124 16.67 -13.65 -15.01
C ASP A 124 16.53 -14.60 -13.81
N VAL A 125 17.19 -14.27 -12.70
CA VAL A 125 17.12 -14.99 -11.41
C VAL A 125 15.69 -15.18 -10.91
N SER A 126 14.80 -14.22 -11.16
CA SER A 126 13.44 -14.21 -10.61
C SER A 126 12.43 -14.95 -11.52
N ALA A 127 12.71 -15.04 -12.82
CA ALA A 127 12.05 -15.95 -13.76
C ALA A 127 12.56 -17.39 -13.56
N ALA A 128 13.87 -17.56 -13.36
CA ALA A 128 14.50 -18.84 -13.01
C ALA A 128 13.98 -19.39 -11.67
N LYS A 129 13.81 -18.56 -10.63
CA LYS A 129 13.18 -18.97 -9.36
C LYS A 129 11.71 -19.37 -9.50
N ALA A 130 10.97 -18.70 -10.38
CA ALA A 130 9.57 -19.04 -10.64
C ALA A 130 9.46 -20.35 -11.43
N LEU A 131 10.34 -20.53 -12.42
CA LEU A 131 10.45 -21.77 -13.19
C LEU A 131 10.92 -22.94 -12.30
N SER A 132 11.90 -22.72 -11.43
CA SER A 132 12.36 -23.73 -10.48
C SER A 132 11.28 -24.09 -9.46
N ALA A 133 10.44 -23.13 -9.05
CA ALA A 133 9.31 -23.43 -8.17
C ALA A 133 8.22 -24.28 -8.85
N LEU A 134 8.05 -24.16 -10.18
CA LEU A 134 7.21 -25.08 -10.96
C LEU A 134 7.83 -26.50 -11.07
N MET A 135 9.16 -26.60 -10.93
CA MET A 135 9.91 -27.86 -10.97
C MET A 135 10.07 -28.53 -9.59
N ASP A 136 9.87 -27.80 -8.50
CA ASP A 136 10.04 -28.28 -7.10
C ASP A 136 8.73 -28.83 -6.48
N ASP A 137 7.70 -29.05 -7.32
CA ASP A 137 6.47 -29.71 -6.88
C ASP A 137 6.78 -31.18 -6.55
N LYS A 138 6.74 -31.53 -5.27
CA LYS A 138 7.20 -32.83 -4.74
C LYS A 138 6.47 -34.05 -5.33
N GLU A 139 5.28 -33.83 -5.87
CA GLU A 139 4.47 -34.87 -6.53
C GLU A 139 4.88 -35.12 -7.99
N ASN A 140 5.71 -34.26 -8.59
CA ASN A 140 6.00 -34.29 -10.03
C ASN A 140 7.48 -34.07 -10.36
N ARG A 141 8.37 -34.75 -9.62
CA ARG A 141 9.84 -34.65 -9.78
C ARG A 141 10.37 -35.07 -11.15
N ASP A 142 9.55 -35.75 -11.95
CA ASP A 142 9.90 -36.23 -13.29
C ASP A 142 9.36 -35.31 -14.41
N ALA A 143 8.65 -34.22 -14.08
CA ALA A 143 8.13 -33.31 -15.08
C ALA A 143 9.16 -32.28 -15.56
N ILE A 144 9.32 -32.22 -16.88
CA ILE A 144 10.12 -31.21 -17.56
C ILE A 144 9.17 -30.11 -18.04
N VAL A 145 9.42 -28.87 -17.63
CA VAL A 145 8.70 -27.71 -18.17
C VAL A 145 9.32 -27.33 -19.51
N ASP A 146 8.62 -27.65 -20.61
CA ASP A 146 9.05 -27.32 -21.98
C ASP A 146 8.81 -25.84 -22.33
N CYS A 147 7.62 -25.33 -22.02
CA CYS A 147 7.27 -23.93 -22.23
C CYS A 147 6.30 -23.41 -21.16
N ALA A 148 6.40 -22.11 -20.84
CA ALA A 148 5.48 -21.42 -19.95
C ALA A 148 4.83 -20.24 -20.69
N THR A 149 3.50 -20.24 -20.78
CA THR A 149 2.75 -19.14 -21.38
C THR A 149 2.36 -18.12 -20.32
N VAL A 150 2.56 -16.83 -20.60
CA VAL A 150 2.20 -15.72 -19.71
C VAL A 150 1.40 -14.65 -20.44
N SER A 151 0.49 -13.99 -19.73
CA SER A 151 -0.32 -12.92 -20.30
C SER A 151 0.40 -11.57 -20.21
N LEU A 152 0.39 -10.81 -21.31
CA LEU A 152 0.81 -9.41 -21.33
C LEU A 152 -0.29 -8.44 -20.87
N ASN A 153 -1.48 -8.96 -20.54
CA ASN A 153 -2.56 -8.19 -19.94
C ASN A 153 -2.47 -8.28 -18.42
N CYS A 154 -2.65 -7.14 -17.76
CA CYS A 154 -2.69 -7.04 -16.33
C CYS A 154 -3.97 -7.71 -15.78
N PRO A 155 -3.86 -8.58 -14.75
CA PRO A 155 -5.03 -9.19 -14.12
C PRO A 155 -5.92 -8.18 -13.39
N LEU A 156 -5.35 -7.06 -12.90
CA LEU A 156 -6.10 -6.01 -12.19
C LEU A 156 -6.93 -5.13 -13.12
N LYS A 157 -6.29 -4.51 -14.11
CA LYS A 157 -6.93 -3.54 -15.01
C LYS A 157 -7.49 -4.14 -16.29
N ARG A 158 -7.33 -5.46 -16.49
CA ARG A 158 -7.80 -6.21 -17.69
C ARG A 158 -7.36 -5.57 -19.02
N ALA A 159 -6.17 -4.98 -19.04
CA ALA A 159 -5.60 -4.28 -20.18
C ALA A 159 -4.08 -4.49 -20.22
N ARG A 160 -3.45 -4.22 -21.38
CA ARG A 160 -2.01 -4.40 -21.57
C ARG A 160 -1.19 -3.75 -20.45
N LEU A 161 -0.20 -4.48 -19.94
CA LEU A 161 0.75 -3.99 -18.96
C LEU A 161 1.48 -2.76 -19.54
N VAL A 162 1.54 -1.68 -18.75
CA VAL A 162 2.33 -0.49 -19.09
C VAL A 162 3.57 -0.46 -18.21
N VAL A 163 3.39 -0.72 -16.91
CA VAL A 163 4.47 -0.80 -15.92
C VAL A 163 4.42 -2.18 -15.27
N PRO A 164 5.02 -3.21 -15.89
CA PRO A 164 4.99 -4.56 -15.34
C PRO A 164 5.77 -4.63 -14.04
N CYS A 165 5.14 -5.14 -12.98
CA CYS A 165 5.79 -5.39 -11.71
C CYS A 165 5.29 -6.69 -11.06
N ARG A 166 6.01 -7.10 -10.02
CA ARG A 166 5.74 -8.26 -9.18
C ARG A 166 6.37 -8.01 -7.79
N GLY A 167 5.80 -8.58 -6.73
CA GLY A 167 6.44 -8.54 -5.41
C GLY A 167 7.73 -9.36 -5.37
N ALA A 168 8.71 -8.94 -4.57
CA ALA A 168 10.04 -9.55 -4.53
C ALA A 168 10.01 -11.05 -4.18
N ASP A 169 9.09 -11.47 -3.30
CA ASP A 169 8.96 -12.86 -2.83
C ASP A 169 7.92 -13.69 -3.60
N CYS A 170 7.33 -13.13 -4.66
CA CYS A 170 6.38 -13.85 -5.48
C CYS A 170 7.08 -14.94 -6.30
N ARG A 171 6.49 -16.14 -6.33
CA ARG A 171 7.00 -17.30 -7.09
C ARG A 171 6.32 -17.53 -8.44
N HIS A 172 5.37 -16.68 -8.85
CA HIS A 172 4.68 -16.78 -10.14
C HIS A 172 5.35 -15.90 -11.20
N VAL A 173 5.25 -16.24 -12.49
CA VAL A 173 5.82 -15.44 -13.58
C VAL A 173 4.91 -14.26 -13.98
N GLN A 174 3.58 -14.43 -13.86
CA GLN A 174 2.61 -13.41 -14.29
C GLN A 174 2.82 -12.06 -13.57
N CYS A 175 3.02 -10.99 -14.34
CA CYS A 175 3.14 -9.63 -13.79
C CYS A 175 1.76 -8.95 -13.68
N PHE A 176 1.71 -7.90 -12.86
CA PHE A 176 0.60 -6.95 -12.81
C PHE A 176 1.10 -5.51 -13.02
N ASP A 177 0.18 -4.56 -13.19
CA ASP A 177 0.54 -3.18 -13.50
C ASP A 177 0.76 -2.40 -12.20
N ALA A 178 1.96 -1.85 -12.03
CA ALA A 178 2.37 -1.18 -10.79
C ALA A 178 1.44 0.00 -10.45
N LEU A 179 1.12 0.84 -11.43
CA LEU A 179 0.30 2.04 -11.21
C LEU A 179 -1.14 1.66 -10.86
N ALA A 180 -1.71 0.66 -11.54
CA ALA A 180 -3.04 0.15 -11.21
C ALA A 180 -3.10 -0.43 -9.78
N TYR A 181 -2.08 -1.21 -9.39
CA TYR A 181 -1.98 -1.78 -8.04
C TYR A 181 -1.91 -0.71 -6.95
N LEU A 182 -1.10 0.32 -7.16
CA LEU A 182 -0.94 1.42 -6.21
C LEU A 182 -2.25 2.22 -6.06
N ARG A 183 -2.88 2.58 -7.19
CA ARG A 183 -4.16 3.30 -7.19
C ARG A 183 -5.26 2.52 -6.46
N LEU A 184 -5.33 1.21 -6.68
CA LEU A 184 -6.32 0.36 -6.02
C LEU A 184 -6.15 0.39 -4.49
N ASN A 185 -4.92 0.22 -4.01
CA ASN A 185 -4.65 0.25 -2.57
C ASN A 185 -4.84 1.65 -1.98
N GLU A 186 -4.52 2.71 -2.72
CA GLU A 186 -4.71 4.10 -2.29
C GLU A 186 -6.19 4.50 -2.19
N ALA A 187 -7.05 3.94 -3.04
CA ALA A 187 -8.47 4.28 -3.09
C ALA A 187 -9.27 3.79 -1.87
N THR A 188 -8.72 2.92 -1.04
CA THR A 188 -9.43 2.29 0.08
C THR A 188 -8.80 2.61 1.43
N VAL A 189 -9.64 2.76 2.45
CA VAL A 189 -9.22 2.87 3.85
C VAL A 189 -8.68 1.51 4.38
N ARG A 190 -9.02 0.42 3.69
CA ARG A 190 -8.56 -0.95 3.99
C ARG A 190 -7.64 -1.45 2.87
N PRO A 191 -6.40 -0.96 2.77
CA PRO A 191 -5.50 -1.41 1.74
C PRO A 191 -5.07 -2.86 2.02
N LEU A 192 -5.22 -3.74 1.04
CA LEU A 192 -4.90 -5.15 1.20
C LEU A 192 -3.39 -5.38 1.13
N TRP A 193 -2.68 -4.64 0.26
CA TRP A 193 -1.26 -4.85 -0.02
C TRP A 193 -0.90 -6.32 -0.32
N ARG A 194 -1.80 -7.03 -0.99
CA ARG A 194 -1.62 -8.43 -1.41
C ARG A 194 -1.42 -8.53 -2.90
N CYS A 195 -0.57 -9.46 -3.31
CA CYS A 195 -0.32 -9.71 -4.72
C CYS A 195 -1.62 -10.17 -5.40
N PRO A 196 -2.05 -9.51 -6.49
CA PRO A 196 -3.29 -9.86 -7.20
C PRO A 196 -3.22 -11.19 -7.97
N VAL A 197 -2.05 -11.84 -8.00
CA VAL A 197 -1.85 -13.11 -8.68
C VAL A 197 -1.81 -14.27 -7.70
N CYS A 198 -1.12 -14.13 -6.56
CA CYS A 198 -0.89 -15.23 -5.61
C CYS A 198 -1.44 -14.99 -4.20
N ASP A 199 -2.12 -13.86 -3.97
CA ASP A 199 -2.70 -13.42 -2.69
C ASP A 199 -1.73 -13.38 -1.50
N LYS A 200 -0.42 -13.46 -1.74
CA LYS A 200 0.59 -13.28 -0.71
C LYS A 200 0.73 -11.81 -0.33
N ASP A 201 0.97 -11.55 0.95
CA ASP A 201 1.35 -10.23 1.41
C ASP A 201 2.60 -9.77 0.65
N VAL A 202 2.53 -8.56 0.12
CA VAL A 202 3.68 -7.89 -0.46
C VAL A 202 4.25 -7.01 0.63
N ASP A 203 5.48 -7.26 1.05
CA ASP A 203 6.22 -6.29 1.84
C ASP A 203 6.51 -5.07 0.94
N VAL A 204 5.97 -3.91 1.34
CA VAL A 204 6.01 -2.63 0.60
C VAL A 204 6.74 -1.55 1.40
#